data_AF-A0A0A2I5X6-F1
#
_entry.id   AF-A0A0A2I5X6-F1
#
_cell.length_a   1.000
_cell.length_b   1.000
_cell.length_c   1.000
_cell.angle_alpha   90.00
_cell.angle_beta   90.00
_cell.angle_gamma   90.00
#
_symmetry.space_group_name_H-M   'P 1'
#
loop_
_entity.id
_entity.type
_entity.pdbx_description
1 polymer ?
#
loop_
_entity_poly.entity_id
_entity_poly.type
_entity_poly.pdbx_seq_one_letter_code
_entity_poly.pdbx_strand_id
1 'polypeptide(L)'
;MDHQHRRPEIVYPCIWSYKVIGEEADLLQQAIILACAPHPVQISVSRSSRGGRYHSLEATIEVGDEETRLTIFDRLKSHPAVKILL
;
A
#
# COMPACT_ATOMS: atom_id res chain seq x y z
N MET A 1 -24.41 -27.17 4.83
CA MET A 1 -24.45 -26.30 3.64
C MET A 1 -23.20 -25.45 3.67
N ASP A 2 -22.28 -25.82 2.80
CA ASP A 2 -20.93 -25.30 2.70
C ASP A 2 -20.94 -23.79 2.41
N HIS A 3 -20.43 -22.99 3.34
CA HIS A 3 -20.13 -21.59 3.10
C HIS A 3 -18.93 -21.53 2.15
N GLN A 4 -19.18 -21.64 0.84
CA GLN A 4 -18.20 -21.37 -0.20
C GLN A 4 -17.68 -19.94 -0.02
N HIS A 5 -16.55 -19.80 0.68
CA HIS A 5 -15.70 -18.62 0.65
C HIS A 5 -15.15 -18.49 -0.76
N ARG A 6 -15.97 -17.95 -1.67
CA ARG A 6 -15.50 -17.52 -2.98
C ARG A 6 -14.51 -16.39 -2.73
N ARG A 7 -13.23 -16.67 -2.99
CA ARG A 7 -12.20 -15.63 -3.07
C ARG A 7 -12.71 -14.56 -4.05
N PRO A 8 -12.59 -13.26 -3.72
CA PRO A 8 -13.04 -12.21 -4.63
C PRO A 8 -12.36 -12.39 -5.98
N GLU A 9 -13.15 -12.48 -7.05
CA GLU A 9 -12.64 -12.49 -8.42
C GLU A 9 -12.20 -11.07 -8.75
N ILE A 10 -10.89 -10.83 -8.68
CA ILE A 10 -10.29 -9.54 -9.01
C ILE A 10 -9.97 -9.56 -10.50
N VAL A 11 -10.55 -8.63 -11.23
CA VAL A 11 -10.24 -8.41 -12.64
C VAL A 11 -9.00 -7.52 -12.72
N TYR A 12 -7.98 -8.00 -13.41
CA TYR A 12 -6.74 -7.27 -13.65
C TYR A 12 -6.65 -6.84 -15.13
N PRO A 13 -5.94 -5.73 -15.45
CA PRO A 13 -5.30 -4.80 -14.53
C PRO A 13 -6.34 -3.97 -13.76
N CYS A 14 -6.04 -3.62 -12.51
CA CYS A 14 -6.89 -2.73 -11.72
C CYS A 14 -6.07 -1.76 -10.89
N ILE A 15 -6.71 -0.66 -10.52
CA ILE A 15 -6.13 0.32 -9.61
C ILE A 15 -6.28 -0.19 -8.19
N TRP A 16 -5.15 -0.34 -7.49
CA TRP A 16 -5.09 -0.74 -6.10
C TRP A 16 -4.53 0.40 -5.26
N SER A 17 -5.13 0.67 -4.11
CA SER A 17 -4.66 1.65 -3.15
C SER A 17 -4.22 0.98 -1.85
N TYR A 18 -3.03 1.34 -1.37
CA TYR A 18 -2.52 0.94 -0.07
C TYR A 18 -2.47 2.16 0.84
N LYS A 19 -2.94 2.03 2.07
CA LYS A 19 -2.77 3.07 3.05
C LYS A 19 -1.65 2.69 4.01
N VAL A 20 -0.60 3.49 3.97
CA VAL A 20 0.63 3.27 4.72
C VAL A 20 0.72 4.32 5.82
N ILE A 21 0.84 3.87 7.06
CA ILE A 21 0.92 4.75 8.22
C ILE A 21 2.22 4.47 8.96
N GLY A 22 2.92 5.54 9.32
CA GLY A 22 4.16 5.49 10.09
C GLY A 22 4.50 6.83 10.69
N GLU A 23 5.68 6.94 11.28
CA GLU A 23 6.10 8.14 12.04
C GLU A 23 6.81 9.18 11.16
N GLU A 24 7.45 8.75 10.06
CA GLU A 24 8.28 9.60 9.20
C GLU A 24 7.73 9.61 7.77
N ALA A 25 7.11 10.72 7.35
CA ALA A 25 6.46 10.82 6.04
C ALA A 25 7.42 10.58 4.85
N ASP A 26 8.64 11.13 4.93
CA ASP A 26 9.63 11.00 3.85
C ASP A 26 10.09 9.56 3.68
N LEU A 27 10.31 8.84 4.79
CA LEU A 27 10.67 7.41 4.76
C LEU A 27 9.53 6.55 4.23
N LEU A 28 8.28 6.88 4.57
CA LEU A 28 7.12 6.19 4.01
C LEU A 28 7.00 6.42 2.51
N GLN A 29 7.20 7.65 2.05
CA GLN A 29 7.17 7.98 0.63
C GLN A 29 8.25 7.21 -0.14
N GLN A 30 9.48 7.18 0.38
CA GLN A 30 10.56 6.38 -0.21
C GLN A 30 10.24 4.89 -0.22
N ALA A 31 9.71 4.34 0.88
CA ALA A 31 9.30 2.95 0.97
C ALA A 31 8.27 2.58 -0.10
N ILE A 32 7.28 3.47 -0.32
CA ILE A 32 6.26 3.28 -1.36
C ILE A 32 6.88 3.29 -2.76
N ILE A 33 7.71 4.28 -3.07
CA ILE A 33 8.37 4.38 -4.39
C ILE A 33 9.20 3.13 -4.66
N LEU A 34 10.00 2.68 -3.69
CA LEU A 34 10.85 1.51 -3.82
C LEU A 34 10.05 0.20 -3.92
N ALA A 35 8.97 0.07 -3.14
CA ALA A 35 8.12 -1.11 -3.17
C ALA A 35 7.40 -1.27 -4.52
N CYS A 36 6.91 -0.15 -5.06
CA CYS A 36 6.14 -0.09 -6.31
C CYS A 36 7.02 -0.11 -7.57
N ALA A 37 8.30 0.28 -7.48
CA ALA A 37 9.19 0.30 -8.63
C ALA A 37 9.26 -1.07 -9.35
N PRO A 38 9.23 -1.09 -10.70
CA PRO A 38 9.31 0.06 -11.62
C PRO A 38 7.96 0.70 -11.99
N HIS A 39 6.85 0.28 -11.38
CA HIS A 39 5.52 0.76 -11.73
C HIS A 39 5.26 2.18 -11.22
N PRO A 40 4.55 3.03 -11.98
CA PRO A 40 4.17 4.35 -11.51
C PRO A 40 3.20 4.23 -10.34
N VAL A 41 3.49 4.99 -9.27
CA VAL A 41 2.65 5.07 -8.08
C VAL A 41 2.28 6.52 -7.81
N GLN A 42 1.01 6.77 -7.55
CA GLN A 42 0.52 8.06 -7.07
C GLN A 42 0.49 8.03 -5.54
N ILE A 43 1.17 8.99 -4.92
CA ILE A 43 1.24 9.10 -3.46
C ILE A 43 0.48 10.35 -3.02
N SER A 44 -0.54 10.17 -2.18
CA SER A 44 -1.34 11.23 -1.61
C SER A 44 -1.19 11.26 -0.09
N VAL A 45 -0.86 12.42 0.47
CA VAL A 45 -0.83 12.62 1.92
C VAL A 45 -2.26 12.74 2.43
N SER A 46 -2.73 11.74 3.18
CA SER A 46 -4.15 11.63 3.55
C SER A 46 -4.47 12.26 4.90
N ARG A 47 -3.52 12.33 5.85
CA ARG A 47 -3.61 13.08 7.12
C ARG A 47 -2.29 13.04 7.89
N SER A 48 -2.00 14.15 8.58
CA SER A 48 -1.05 14.19 9.70
C SER A 48 -1.87 14.20 10.99
N SER A 49 -1.53 13.33 11.95
CA SER A 49 -2.21 13.31 13.26
C SER A 49 -2.06 14.68 13.99
N ARG A 50 -3.04 15.05 14.84
CA ARG A 50 -3.08 16.34 15.58
C ARG A 50 -1.85 16.60 16.48
N GLY A 51 -0.97 15.61 16.67
CA GLY A 51 0.28 15.73 17.42
C GLY A 51 1.55 15.48 16.59
N GLY A 52 1.44 15.39 15.25
CA GLY A 52 2.58 15.22 14.33
C GLY A 52 3.31 13.87 14.40
N ARG A 53 2.89 12.95 15.26
CA ARG A 53 3.62 11.69 15.50
C ARG A 53 3.42 10.65 14.41
N TYR A 54 2.25 10.64 13.77
CA TYR A 54 1.95 9.70 12.70
C TYR A 54 1.46 10.41 11.45
N HIS A 55 1.94 9.94 10.31
CA HIS A 55 1.59 10.33 8.96
C HIS A 55 0.94 9.16 8.24
N SER A 56 -0.17 9.47 7.55
CA SER A 56 -0.87 8.53 6.69
C SER A 56 -0.65 8.94 5.24
N LEU A 57 -0.06 8.05 4.46
CA LEU A 57 0.09 8.17 3.02
C LEU A 57 -0.81 7.14 2.33
N GLU A 58 -1.35 7.51 1.19
CA GLU A 58 -2.10 6.62 0.32
C GLU A 58 -1.32 6.43 -0.99
N ALA A 59 -1.01 5.17 -1.31
CA ALA A 59 -0.26 4.77 -2.48
C ALA A 59 -1.20 4.08 -3.47
N THR A 60 -1.48 4.74 -4.58
CA THR A 60 -2.36 4.24 -5.63
C THR A 60 -1.54 3.80 -6.84
N ILE A 61 -1.69 2.54 -7.23
CA ILE A 61 -0.90 1.91 -8.29
C ILE A 61 -1.79 1.02 -9.16
N GLU A 62 -1.51 0.98 -10.46
CA GLU A 62 -2.10 -0.03 -11.34
C GLU A 62 -1.35 -1.35 -11.20
N VAL A 63 -2.05 -2.42 -10.83
CA VAL A 63 -1.50 -3.77 -10.72
C VAL A 63 -2.02 -4.62 -11.87
N GLY A 64 -1.11 -5.31 -12.56
CA GLY A 64 -1.44 -6.18 -13.69
C GLY A 64 -1.89 -7.59 -13.29
N ASP A 65 -1.61 -7.99 -12.05
CA ASP A 65 -1.83 -9.36 -11.57
C ASP A 65 -1.76 -9.44 -10.02
N GLU A 66 -2.13 -10.61 -9.49
CA GLU A 66 -2.12 -10.87 -8.05
C GLU A 66 -0.70 -10.93 -7.46
N GLU A 67 0.28 -11.46 -8.19
CA GLU A 67 1.66 -11.61 -7.72
C GLU A 67 2.32 -10.23 -7.51
N THR A 68 2.14 -9.31 -8.46
CA THR A 68 2.59 -7.92 -8.36
C THR A 68 1.98 -7.24 -7.14
N ARG A 69 0.66 -7.39 -6.96
CA ARG A 69 -0.05 -6.85 -5.79
C ARG A 69 0.51 -7.39 -4.48
N LEU A 70 0.64 -8.71 -4.35
CA LEU A 70 1.14 -9.36 -3.14
C LEU A 70 2.60 -9.00 -2.85
N THR A 71 3.43 -8.89 -3.89
CA THR A 71 4.84 -8.48 -3.77
C THR A 71 4.96 -7.06 -3.24
N ILE A 72 4.17 -6.12 -3.75
CA ILE A 72 4.14 -4.74 -3.25
C ILE A 72 3.68 -4.72 -1.80
N PHE A 73 2.63 -5.46 -1.47
CA PHE A 73 2.11 -5.56 -0.11
C PHE A 73 3.17 -6.08 0.87
N ASP A 74 3.89 -7.15 0.52
CA ASP A 74 4.92 -7.74 1.38
C ASP A 74 6.12 -6.79 1.57
N ARG A 75 6.56 -6.12 0.50
CA ARG A 75 7.61 -5.09 0.56
C ARG A 75 7.25 -3.93 1.47
N LEU A 76 6.02 -3.43 1.37
CA LEU A 76 5.52 -2.37 2.24
C LEU A 76 5.42 -2.84 3.69
N LYS A 77 4.88 -4.04 3.91
CA LYS A 77 4.66 -4.60 5.24
C LYS A 77 5.97 -4.92 5.97
N SER A 78 7.00 -5.34 5.24
CA SER A 78 8.33 -5.65 5.80
C SER A 78 9.19 -4.41 6.02
N HIS A 79 8.80 -3.25 5.49
CA HIS A 79 9.59 -2.03 5.60
C HIS A 79 9.50 -1.42 7.02
N PRO A 80 10.63 -1.12 7.69
CA PRO A 80 10.64 -0.73 9.12
C PRO A 80 9.95 0.61 9.42
N ALA A 81 9.86 1.49 8.43
CA ALA A 81 9.14 2.76 8.54
C ALA A 81 7.61 2.57 8.56
N VAL A 82 7.10 1.46 8.02
CA VAL A 82 5.67 1.17 7.94
C VAL A 82 5.23 0.54 9.26
N LYS A 83 4.38 1.24 10.00
CA LYS A 83 3.81 0.75 11.26
C LYS A 83 2.48 0.04 11.03
N ILE A 84 1.68 0.57 10.11
CA ILE A 84 0.37 0.02 9.76
C ILE A 84 0.20 0.09 8.25
N LEU A 85 -0.27 -1.01 7.66
CA LEU A 85 -0.63 -1.12 6.25
C LEU A 85 -2.10 -1.56 6.17
N LEU A 86 -2.91 -0.82 5.42
CA LEU A 86 -4.35 -1.06 5.21
C LEU A 86 -4.68 -1.17 3.73
#